data_AF-A0A2E0VV46-F1
#
_entry.id   AF-A0A2E0VV46-F1
#
_cell.length_a   1.000
_cell.length_b   1.000
_cell.length_c   1.000
_cell.angle_alpha   90.00
_cell.angle_beta   90.00
_cell.angle_gamma   90.00
#
_symmetry.space_group_name_H-M   'P 1'
#
loop_
_entity.id
_entity.type
_entity.pdbx_description
1 polymer ?
#
loop_
_entity_poly.entity_id
_entity_poly.type
_entity_poly.pdbx_seq_one_letter_code
_entity_poly.pdbx_strand_id
1 'polypeptide(L)'
;MCKANGKQWNDYFRTERAQQYLQALARSTGIPVDLLAESITTGPNEERGTWVHRQAALDLSRWISAPFAVWMDAAFLERMSQVRDTQPVLAPAFSTGLEAAKLLADAVGYVGGDAKTSMARSLTALAKAHPEQKELCYESQRLLCPAIEEFVNVTTLTEELKQAIGEQNIKLLTTAAKEEGLMKAANPRNLVNVLLTEAGLQFKGGKRRDQASYIPTEEGSKFSREETRPDIHSREAWVPQLLWLKDATVKELVQFVTKKFKVA
;
A
#
# COMPACT_ATOMS: atom_id res chain seq x y z
N MET A 1 -32.39 -8.16 0.58
CA MET A 1 -32.86 -9.21 1.50
C MET A 1 -34.29 -8.97 2.00
N CYS A 2 -34.54 -7.90 2.78
CA CYS A 2 -35.87 -7.64 3.35
C CYS A 2 -36.97 -7.45 2.31
N LYS A 3 -36.75 -6.57 1.31
CA LYS A 3 -37.72 -6.32 0.21
C LYS A 3 -38.13 -7.59 -0.53
N ALA A 4 -37.17 -8.46 -0.83
CA ALA A 4 -37.42 -9.73 -1.54
C ALA A 4 -38.27 -10.73 -0.74
N ASN A 5 -38.40 -10.54 0.57
CA ASN A 5 -39.21 -11.38 1.46
C ASN A 5 -40.41 -10.62 2.04
N GLY A 6 -40.79 -9.48 1.44
CA GLY A 6 -41.93 -8.67 1.90
C GLY A 6 -41.76 -8.07 3.31
N LYS A 7 -40.53 -7.92 3.78
CA LYS A 7 -40.19 -7.45 5.14
C LYS A 7 -39.46 -6.11 5.10
N GLN A 8 -39.47 -5.37 6.21
CA GLN A 8 -38.71 -4.13 6.36
C GLN A 8 -37.58 -4.27 7.39
N TRP A 9 -36.48 -3.54 7.17
CA TRP A 9 -35.37 -3.49 8.12
C TRP A 9 -35.78 -2.97 9.50
N ASN A 10 -36.61 -1.92 9.52
CA ASN A 10 -37.07 -1.30 10.77
C ASN A 10 -37.87 -2.27 11.65
N ASP A 11 -38.61 -3.20 11.05
CA ASP A 11 -39.38 -4.20 11.79
C ASP A 11 -38.46 -5.19 12.51
N TYR A 12 -37.39 -5.61 11.84
CA TYR A 12 -36.35 -6.43 12.44
C TYR A 12 -35.63 -5.69 13.57
N PHE A 13 -35.16 -4.48 13.30
CA PHE A 13 -34.35 -3.68 14.23
C PHE A 13 -35.08 -3.35 15.54
N ARG A 14 -36.42 -3.31 15.52
CA ARG A 14 -37.27 -3.09 16.69
C ARG A 14 -37.51 -4.34 17.53
N THR A 15 -37.18 -5.53 17.04
CA THR A 15 -37.38 -6.75 17.83
C THR A 15 -36.38 -6.83 18.98
N GLU A 16 -36.85 -7.32 20.13
CA GLU A 16 -36.00 -7.51 21.32
C GLU A 16 -34.79 -8.40 21.01
N ARG A 17 -35.02 -9.50 20.27
CA ARG A 17 -33.96 -10.39 19.79
C ARG A 17 -32.87 -9.64 19.03
N ALA A 18 -33.24 -8.82 18.04
CA ALA A 18 -32.27 -8.09 17.23
C ALA A 18 -31.49 -7.07 18.08
N GLN A 19 -32.16 -6.38 19.01
CA GLN A 19 -31.50 -5.44 19.91
C GLN A 19 -30.48 -6.14 20.81
N GLN A 20 -30.84 -7.26 21.42
CA GLN A 20 -29.92 -8.07 22.24
C GLN A 20 -28.73 -8.56 21.41
N TYR A 21 -28.98 -9.06 20.21
CA TYR A 21 -27.93 -9.54 19.31
C TYR A 21 -26.97 -8.43 18.90
N LEU A 22 -27.49 -7.28 18.45
CA LEU A 22 -26.67 -6.15 18.01
C LEU A 22 -25.87 -5.54 19.16
N GLN A 23 -26.41 -5.50 20.38
CA GLN A 23 -25.65 -5.06 21.55
C GLN A 23 -24.53 -6.03 21.91
N ALA A 24 -24.78 -7.34 21.87
CA ALA A 24 -23.73 -8.34 22.11
C ALA A 24 -22.64 -8.27 21.03
N LEU A 25 -23.06 -8.09 19.77
CA LEU A 25 -22.16 -7.93 18.64
C LEU A 25 -21.30 -6.67 18.81
N ALA A 26 -21.90 -5.53 19.16
CA ALA A 26 -21.18 -4.27 19.39
C ALA A 26 -20.12 -4.42 20.50
N ARG A 27 -20.44 -5.10 21.60
CA ARG A 27 -19.47 -5.39 22.67
C ARG A 27 -18.31 -6.28 22.20
N SER A 28 -18.60 -7.28 21.37
CA SER A 28 -17.59 -8.22 20.87
C SER A 28 -16.67 -7.61 19.82
N THR A 29 -17.17 -6.70 18.98
CA THR A 29 -16.40 -6.10 17.89
C THR A 29 -15.79 -4.75 18.25
N GLY A 30 -16.28 -4.10 19.32
CA GLY A 30 -15.93 -2.72 19.66
C GLY A 30 -16.59 -1.68 18.74
N ILE A 31 -17.47 -2.10 17.82
CA ILE A 31 -18.15 -1.22 16.88
C ILE A 31 -19.50 -0.79 17.48
N PRO A 32 -19.78 0.51 17.64
CA PRO A 32 -21.08 1.01 18.08
C PRO A 32 -22.24 0.48 17.24
N VAL A 33 -23.41 0.26 17.85
CA VAL A 33 -24.60 -0.29 17.16
C VAL A 33 -25.01 0.54 15.94
N ASP A 34 -24.88 1.87 16.03
CA ASP A 34 -25.22 2.78 14.93
C ASP A 34 -24.28 2.62 13.72
N LEU A 35 -23.09 2.07 13.91
CA LEU A 35 -22.13 1.74 12.84
C LEU A 35 -22.25 0.28 12.37
N LEU A 36 -23.04 -0.55 13.04
CA LEU A 36 -23.34 -1.91 12.58
C LEU A 36 -24.38 -1.92 11.46
N ALA A 37 -25.11 -0.83 11.26
CA ALA A 37 -26.11 -0.68 10.20
C ALA A 37 -26.13 0.75 9.67
N GLU A 38 -25.71 0.93 8.42
CA GLU A 38 -25.68 2.22 7.74
C GLU A 38 -26.76 2.27 6.66
N SER A 39 -27.58 3.32 6.65
CA SER A 39 -28.60 3.50 5.62
C SER A 39 -28.23 4.65 4.68
N ILE A 40 -27.86 4.30 3.45
CA ILE A 40 -27.51 5.24 2.39
C ILE A 40 -28.78 5.53 1.57
N THR A 41 -29.25 6.77 1.65
CA THR A 41 -30.46 7.25 0.95
C THR A 41 -30.16 8.18 -0.21
N THR A 42 -28.94 8.75 -0.25
CA THR A 42 -28.44 9.68 -1.27
C THR A 42 -27.33 9.04 -2.09
N GLY A 43 -27.20 9.39 -3.38
CA GLY A 43 -26.16 8.86 -4.27
C GLY A 43 -26.68 8.00 -5.43
N PRO A 44 -25.80 7.29 -6.16
CA PRO A 44 -26.17 6.36 -7.24
C PRO A 44 -27.13 5.26 -6.74
N ASN A 45 -28.10 4.86 -7.56
CA ASN A 45 -29.15 3.91 -7.14
C ASN A 45 -28.60 2.55 -6.64
N GLU A 46 -27.43 2.14 -7.12
CA GLU A 46 -26.80 0.87 -6.79
C GLU A 46 -26.18 0.87 -5.37
N GLU A 47 -25.82 2.04 -4.86
CA GLU A 47 -25.24 2.21 -3.52
C GLU A 47 -26.31 2.46 -2.45
N ARG A 48 -27.53 2.78 -2.88
CA ARG A 48 -28.66 3.05 -1.97
C ARG A 48 -29.16 1.77 -1.31
N GLY A 49 -29.18 1.78 0.01
CA GLY A 49 -29.65 0.65 0.79
C GLY A 49 -29.23 0.73 2.25
N THR A 50 -29.72 -0.24 3.02
CA THR A 50 -29.23 -0.46 4.38
C THR A 50 -28.14 -1.52 4.31
N TRP A 51 -26.91 -1.11 4.58
CA TRP A 51 -25.72 -1.93 4.66
C TRP A 51 -25.51 -2.32 6.12
N VAL A 52 -25.35 -3.61 6.39
CA VAL A 52 -25.26 -4.12 7.76
C VAL A 52 -24.02 -4.97 7.93
N HIS A 53 -23.47 -4.97 9.15
CA HIS A 53 -22.36 -5.82 9.51
C HIS A 53 -22.65 -7.29 9.17
N ARG A 54 -21.64 -8.02 8.70
CA ARG A 54 -21.80 -9.39 8.20
C ARG A 54 -22.51 -10.33 9.17
N GLN A 55 -22.18 -10.26 10.46
CA GLN A 55 -22.84 -11.08 11.49
C GLN A 55 -24.29 -10.62 11.76
N ALA A 56 -24.57 -9.31 11.67
CA ALA A 56 -25.92 -8.79 11.73
C ALA A 56 -26.77 -9.27 10.53
N ALA A 57 -26.18 -9.40 9.34
CA ALA A 57 -26.86 -9.96 8.17
C ALA A 57 -27.27 -11.44 8.38
N LEU A 58 -26.48 -12.21 9.12
CA LEU A 58 -26.79 -13.60 9.47
C LEU A 58 -27.92 -13.71 10.51
N ASP A 59 -27.99 -12.81 11.50
CA ASP A 59 -29.16 -12.82 12.40
C ASP A 59 -30.41 -12.30 11.69
N LEU A 60 -30.27 -11.29 10.83
CA LEU A 60 -31.34 -10.80 9.97
C LEU A 60 -31.90 -11.92 9.08
N SER A 61 -31.06 -12.77 8.48
CA SER A 61 -31.54 -13.87 7.63
C SER A 61 -32.42 -14.85 8.41
N ARG A 62 -32.08 -15.15 9.67
CA ARG A 62 -32.87 -15.99 10.59
C ARG A 62 -34.26 -15.42 10.86
N TRP A 63 -34.38 -14.10 10.97
CA TRP A 63 -35.67 -13.43 11.15
C TRP A 63 -36.48 -13.33 9.84
N ILE A 64 -35.79 -13.26 8.70
CA ILE A 64 -36.45 -13.11 7.39
C ILE A 64 -37.08 -14.43 6.93
N SER A 65 -36.31 -15.53 6.91
CA SER A 65 -36.77 -16.81 6.35
C SER A 65 -35.84 -17.95 6.76
N ALA A 66 -36.40 -19.04 7.30
CA ALA A 66 -35.61 -20.20 7.73
C ALA A 66 -34.83 -20.87 6.58
N PRO A 67 -35.42 -21.15 5.40
CA PRO A 67 -34.67 -21.65 4.25
C PRO A 67 -33.52 -20.73 3.81
N PHE A 68 -33.75 -19.41 3.83
CA PHE A 68 -32.73 -18.44 3.46
C PHE A 68 -31.62 -18.34 4.51
N ALA A 69 -31.94 -18.52 5.79
CA ALA A 69 -30.95 -18.57 6.86
C ALA A 69 -30.00 -19.77 6.69
N VAL A 70 -30.54 -20.96 6.37
CA VAL A 70 -29.73 -22.15 6.08
C VAL A 70 -28.79 -21.91 4.89
N TRP A 71 -29.29 -21.29 3.83
CA TRP A 71 -28.47 -20.92 2.68
C TRP A 71 -27.36 -19.93 3.04
N MET A 72 -27.68 -18.89 3.83
CA MET A 72 -26.70 -17.92 4.31
C MET A 72 -25.63 -18.55 5.21
N ASP A 73 -26.01 -19.49 6.08
CA ASP A 73 -25.08 -20.21 6.94
C ASP A 73 -24.12 -21.09 6.09
N ALA A 74 -24.64 -21.78 5.07
CA ALA A 74 -23.83 -22.56 4.14
C ALA A 74 -22.87 -21.66 3.33
N ALA A 75 -23.36 -20.57 2.73
CA ALA A 75 -22.56 -19.63 1.98
C ALA A 75 -21.48 -18.95 2.85
N PHE A 76 -21.79 -18.69 4.12
CA PHE A 76 -20.84 -18.16 5.09
C PHE A 76 -19.74 -19.17 5.42
N LEU A 77 -20.10 -20.43 5.68
CA LEU A 77 -19.14 -21.50 5.93
C LEU A 77 -18.23 -21.76 4.72
N GLU A 78 -18.79 -21.76 3.52
CA GLU A 78 -18.03 -21.90 2.26
C GLU A 78 -17.06 -20.73 2.06
N ARG A 79 -17.50 -19.49 2.31
CA ARG A 79 -16.60 -18.32 2.26
C ARG A 79 -15.47 -18.45 3.29
N MET A 80 -15.78 -18.94 4.49
CA MET A 80 -14.79 -19.15 5.56
C MET A 80 -13.81 -20.29 5.23
N SER A 81 -14.25 -21.36 4.57
CA SER A 81 -13.38 -22.44 4.11
C SER A 81 -12.49 -21.98 2.96
N GLN A 82 -13.04 -21.24 1.99
CA GLN A 82 -12.24 -20.60 0.94
C GLN A 82 -11.15 -19.69 1.53
N VAL A 83 -11.44 -18.91 2.57
CA VAL A 83 -10.41 -18.10 3.25
C VAL A 83 -9.27 -18.97 3.82
N ARG A 84 -9.56 -20.16 4.34
CA ARG A 84 -8.54 -21.11 4.82
C ARG A 84 -7.76 -21.76 3.67
N ASP A 85 -8.44 -22.13 2.59
CA ASP A 85 -7.80 -22.71 1.41
C ASP A 85 -7.00 -21.67 0.59
N THR A 86 -7.30 -20.38 0.77
CA THR A 86 -6.55 -19.25 0.20
C THR A 86 -5.47 -18.68 1.12
N GLN A 87 -5.36 -19.14 2.37
CA GLN A 87 -4.11 -18.89 3.11
C GLN A 87 -3.03 -19.69 2.39
N PRO A 88 -2.02 -19.04 1.80
CA PRO A 88 -0.93 -19.80 1.20
C PRO A 88 -0.35 -20.63 2.32
N VAL A 89 -0.34 -21.96 2.17
CA VAL A 89 0.39 -22.83 3.09
C VAL A 89 1.83 -22.35 3.02
N LEU A 90 2.25 -21.59 4.04
CA LEU A 90 3.60 -21.06 4.08
C LEU A 90 4.52 -22.26 4.10
N ALA A 91 5.44 -22.37 3.13
CA ALA A 91 6.45 -23.41 3.20
C ALA A 91 7.15 -23.29 4.57
N PRO A 92 7.41 -24.39 5.31
CA PRO A 92 8.00 -24.32 6.64
C PRO A 92 9.34 -23.54 6.70
N ALA A 93 10.08 -23.53 5.60
CA ALA A 93 11.29 -22.73 5.44
C ALA A 93 11.01 -21.22 5.38
N PHE A 94 9.90 -20.80 4.78
CA PHE A 94 9.49 -19.40 4.69
C PHE A 94 9.01 -18.85 6.03
N SER A 95 8.18 -19.60 6.76
CA SER A 95 7.71 -19.15 8.09
C SER A 95 8.87 -18.95 9.05
N THR A 96 9.83 -19.88 9.05
CA THR A 96 11.07 -19.79 9.83
C THR A 96 11.89 -18.56 9.42
N GLY A 97 12.02 -18.31 8.11
CA GLY A 97 12.75 -17.14 7.61
C GLY A 97 12.06 -15.80 7.92
N LEU A 98 10.73 -15.77 7.96
CA LEU A 98 9.95 -14.59 8.35
C LEU A 98 10.10 -14.28 9.85
N GLU A 99 10.12 -15.30 10.70
CA GLU A 99 10.40 -15.13 12.13
C GLU A 99 11.83 -14.65 12.39
N ALA A 100 12.81 -15.22 11.68
CA ALA A 100 14.20 -14.78 11.75
C ALA A 100 14.36 -13.30 11.30
N ALA A 101 13.65 -12.89 10.25
CA ALA A 101 13.63 -11.50 9.78
C ALA A 101 13.10 -10.53 10.84
N LYS A 102 12.04 -10.92 11.57
CA LYS A 102 11.48 -10.13 12.68
C LYS A 102 12.47 -10.01 13.84
N LEU A 103 13.04 -11.12 14.28
CA LEU A 103 14.04 -11.15 15.35
C LEU A 103 15.28 -10.30 15.02
N LEU A 104 15.77 -10.38 13.78
CA LEU A 104 16.89 -9.55 13.31
C LEU A 104 16.54 -8.07 13.30
N ALA A 105 15.34 -7.70 12.85
CA ALA A 105 14.89 -6.30 12.86
C ALA A 105 14.83 -5.75 14.30
N ASP A 106 14.26 -6.53 15.23
CA ASP A 106 14.16 -6.15 16.65
C ASP A 106 15.55 -6.01 17.29
N ALA A 107 16.46 -6.94 17.00
CA ALA A 107 17.84 -6.89 17.48
C ALA A 107 18.59 -5.67 16.95
N VAL A 108 18.44 -5.33 15.65
CA VAL A 108 19.02 -4.13 15.04
C VAL A 108 18.44 -2.87 15.66
N GLY A 109 17.14 -2.83 15.93
CA GLY A 109 16.50 -1.71 16.63
C GLY A 109 17.04 -1.53 18.05
N TYR A 110 17.26 -2.62 18.79
CA TYR A 110 17.80 -2.57 20.15
C TYR A 110 19.20 -1.95 20.22
N VAL A 111 20.06 -2.19 19.22
CA VAL A 111 21.39 -1.57 19.13
C VAL A 111 21.40 -0.19 18.47
N GLY A 112 20.21 0.41 18.23
CA GLY A 112 20.08 1.76 17.67
C GLY A 112 20.23 1.84 16.14
N GLY A 113 20.21 0.70 15.44
CA GLY A 113 20.22 0.65 13.98
C GLY A 113 18.82 0.77 13.38
N ASP A 114 18.77 0.92 12.05
CA ASP A 114 17.50 1.03 11.34
C ASP A 114 16.80 -0.35 11.17
N ALA A 115 15.94 -0.67 12.14
CA ALA A 115 15.12 -1.88 12.16
C ALA A 115 14.25 -2.04 10.91
N LYS A 116 13.76 -0.94 10.33
CA LYS A 116 12.91 -0.97 9.13
C LYS A 116 13.72 -1.39 7.91
N THR A 117 14.93 -0.86 7.76
CA THR A 117 15.84 -1.25 6.70
C THR A 117 16.34 -2.68 6.88
N SER A 118 16.59 -3.13 8.11
CA SER A 118 16.93 -4.53 8.42
C SER A 118 15.80 -5.49 8.03
N MET A 119 14.55 -5.16 8.40
CA MET A 119 13.36 -5.92 8.03
C MET A 119 13.18 -5.98 6.50
N ALA A 120 13.26 -4.83 5.82
CA ALA A 120 13.12 -4.75 4.37
C ALA A 120 14.14 -5.61 3.63
N ARG A 121 15.41 -5.58 4.06
CA ARG A 121 16.48 -6.42 3.50
C ARG A 121 16.24 -7.90 3.74
N SER A 122 15.80 -8.26 4.94
CA SER A 122 15.52 -9.65 5.31
C SER A 122 14.34 -10.23 4.53
N LEU A 123 13.25 -9.47 4.38
CA LEU A 123 12.10 -9.86 3.56
C LEU A 123 12.45 -9.95 2.07
N THR A 124 13.37 -9.10 1.59
CA THR A 124 13.89 -9.17 0.21
C THR A 124 14.69 -10.46 -0.02
N ALA A 125 15.56 -10.83 0.93
CA ALA A 125 16.31 -12.07 0.86
C ALA A 125 15.39 -13.30 0.91
N LEU A 126 14.35 -13.25 1.74
CA LEU A 126 13.34 -14.30 1.85
C LEU A 126 12.53 -14.45 0.57
N ALA A 127 12.10 -13.33 -0.03
CA ALA A 127 11.39 -13.32 -1.31
C ALA A 127 12.24 -13.88 -2.46
N LYS A 128 13.56 -13.72 -2.40
CA LYS A 128 14.50 -14.31 -3.37
C LYS A 128 14.64 -15.83 -3.19
N ALA A 129 14.61 -16.32 -1.95
CA ALA A 129 14.70 -17.75 -1.64
C ALA A 129 13.38 -18.50 -1.88
N HIS A 130 12.24 -17.80 -1.77
CA HIS A 130 10.89 -18.36 -1.90
C HIS A 130 10.02 -17.56 -2.88
N PRO A 131 10.26 -17.68 -4.20
CA PRO A 131 9.54 -16.93 -5.23
C PRO A 131 8.02 -17.16 -5.22
N GLU A 132 7.57 -18.29 -4.71
CA GLU A 132 6.17 -18.70 -4.59
C GLU A 132 5.40 -17.97 -3.46
N GLN A 133 6.09 -17.41 -2.48
CA GLN A 133 5.50 -16.69 -1.32
C GLN A 133 5.80 -15.20 -1.33
N LYS A 134 6.06 -14.68 -2.51
CA LYS A 134 6.65 -13.38 -2.76
C LYS A 134 5.69 -12.21 -2.59
N GLU A 135 4.40 -12.41 -2.90
CA GLU A 135 3.34 -11.44 -2.57
C GLU A 135 3.19 -11.26 -1.05
N LEU A 136 3.34 -12.35 -0.29
CA LEU A 136 3.29 -12.30 1.17
C LEU A 136 4.48 -11.55 1.77
N CYS A 137 5.69 -11.70 1.21
CA CYS A 137 6.84 -10.88 1.62
C CYS A 137 6.59 -9.39 1.41
N TYR A 138 5.97 -9.03 0.29
CA TYR A 138 5.64 -7.64 -0.01
C TYR A 138 4.57 -7.06 0.90
N GLU A 139 3.48 -7.79 1.08
CA GLU A 139 2.44 -7.38 2.02
C GLU A 139 2.98 -7.33 3.45
N SER A 140 3.84 -8.26 3.85
CA SER A 140 4.53 -8.22 5.15
C SER A 140 5.45 -6.99 5.27
N GLN A 141 6.19 -6.64 4.23
CA GLN A 141 7.03 -5.44 4.22
C GLN A 141 6.18 -4.17 4.36
N ARG A 142 5.04 -4.12 3.66
CA ARG A 142 4.08 -3.02 3.72
C ARG A 142 3.42 -2.89 5.10
N LEU A 143 3.03 -4.01 5.71
CA LEU A 143 2.35 -4.06 7.02
C LEU A 143 3.29 -3.83 8.20
N LEU A 144 4.52 -4.35 8.14
CA LEU A 144 5.50 -4.31 9.23
C LEU A 144 6.42 -3.10 9.17
N CYS A 145 6.53 -2.46 8.01
CA CYS A 145 7.14 -1.14 7.87
C CYS A 145 6.10 -0.07 7.51
N PRO A 146 5.03 0.12 8.30
CA PRO A 146 4.06 1.18 8.04
C PRO A 146 4.74 2.50 8.36
N ALA A 147 5.22 3.19 7.34
CA ALA A 147 5.38 4.63 7.40
C ALA A 147 4.13 5.21 6.73
N ILE A 148 3.48 6.14 7.41
CA ILE A 148 2.48 7.05 6.84
C ILE A 148 3.09 7.88 5.68
N GLU A 149 4.40 7.78 5.48
CA GLU A 149 5.16 8.38 4.40
C GLU A 149 5.32 7.40 3.21
N GLU A 150 4.69 7.74 2.09
CA GLU A 150 4.71 6.93 0.87
C GLU A 150 6.10 7.02 0.19
N PHE A 151 6.80 5.89 0.05
CA PHE A 151 8.03 5.82 -0.75
C PHE A 151 7.69 5.49 -2.21
N VAL A 152 8.05 6.39 -3.11
CA VAL A 152 7.70 6.32 -4.53
C VAL A 152 8.94 6.18 -5.41
N ASN A 153 8.75 5.58 -6.59
CA ASN A 153 9.80 5.52 -7.59
C ASN A 153 9.91 6.87 -8.33
N VAL A 154 10.99 7.05 -9.10
CA VAL A 154 11.22 8.29 -9.87
C VAL A 154 10.10 8.58 -10.87
N THR A 155 9.41 7.56 -11.40
CA THR A 155 8.30 7.76 -12.34
C THR A 155 7.13 8.46 -11.65
N THR A 156 6.69 7.96 -10.50
CA THR A 156 5.65 8.58 -9.69
C THR A 156 6.10 9.96 -9.19
N LEU A 157 7.35 10.08 -8.72
CA LEU A 157 7.92 11.38 -8.32
C LEU A 157 7.90 12.42 -9.45
N THR A 158 8.02 11.97 -10.71
CA THR A 158 7.89 12.85 -11.88
C THR A 158 6.48 13.39 -12.03
N GLU A 159 5.46 12.57 -11.80
CA GLU A 159 4.06 13.03 -11.87
C GLU A 159 3.72 13.97 -10.71
N GLU A 160 4.20 13.69 -9.50
CA GLU A 160 4.03 14.57 -8.35
C GLU A 160 4.71 15.94 -8.57
N LEU A 161 5.93 15.93 -9.12
CA LEU A 161 6.63 17.17 -9.44
C LEU A 161 5.90 17.97 -10.55
N LYS A 162 5.34 17.30 -11.56
CA LYS A 162 4.50 17.96 -12.59
C LYS A 162 3.28 18.63 -11.98
N GLN A 163 2.64 18.01 -10.98
CA GLN A 163 1.52 18.62 -10.26
C GLN A 163 1.97 19.82 -9.44
N ALA A 164 3.14 19.76 -8.81
CA ALA A 164 3.64 20.81 -7.93
C ALA A 164 4.11 22.07 -8.67
N ILE A 165 4.85 21.93 -9.78
CA ILE A 165 5.41 23.09 -10.52
C ILE A 165 4.78 23.31 -11.89
N GLY A 166 3.86 22.45 -12.34
CA GLY A 166 3.17 22.58 -13.62
C GLY A 166 3.93 21.93 -14.79
N GLU A 167 3.15 21.36 -15.72
CA GLU A 167 3.69 20.60 -16.86
C GLU A 167 4.50 21.45 -17.83
N GLN A 168 4.15 22.73 -17.99
CA GLN A 168 4.87 23.67 -18.85
C GLN A 168 6.30 23.93 -18.33
N ASN A 169 6.44 24.13 -17.01
CA ASN A 169 7.74 24.34 -16.37
C ASN A 169 8.61 23.09 -16.48
N ILE A 170 8.03 21.90 -16.34
CA ILE A 170 8.76 20.64 -16.57
C ILE A 170 9.26 20.54 -18.02
N LYS A 171 8.45 20.91 -19.02
CA LYS A 171 8.87 20.89 -20.44
C LYS A 171 10.01 21.87 -20.70
N LEU A 172 9.95 23.08 -20.14
CA LEU A 172 11.02 24.08 -20.23
C LEU A 172 12.31 23.56 -19.60
N LEU A 173 12.25 23.08 -18.35
CA LEU A 173 13.41 22.53 -17.64
C LEU A 173 14.01 21.31 -18.36
N THR A 174 13.17 20.44 -18.92
CA THR A 174 13.62 19.27 -19.68
C THR A 174 14.38 19.68 -20.95
N THR A 175 13.96 20.76 -21.60
CA THR A 175 14.59 21.29 -22.81
C THR A 175 15.91 21.97 -22.48
N ALA A 176 15.91 22.84 -21.46
CA ALA A 176 17.12 23.50 -20.97
C ALA A 176 18.19 22.48 -20.52
N ALA A 177 17.81 21.47 -19.74
CA ALA A 177 18.75 20.44 -19.28
C ALA A 177 19.34 19.61 -20.44
N LYS A 178 18.61 19.44 -21.56
CA LYS A 178 19.13 18.82 -22.77
C LYS A 178 20.14 19.73 -23.47
N GLU A 179 19.84 21.02 -23.59
CA GLU A 179 20.70 22.02 -24.22
C GLU A 179 22.01 22.22 -23.45
N GLU A 180 21.96 22.17 -22.12
CA GLU A 180 23.14 22.20 -21.24
C GLU A 180 23.95 20.89 -21.24
N GLY A 181 23.49 19.85 -21.97
CA GLY A 181 24.19 18.58 -22.10
C GLY A 181 24.08 17.66 -20.87
N LEU A 182 23.20 17.98 -19.90
CA LEU A 182 22.96 17.16 -18.71
C LEU A 182 22.21 15.85 -19.03
N MET A 183 21.52 15.79 -20.17
CA MET A 183 20.76 14.62 -20.61
C MET A 183 20.73 14.46 -22.14
N LYS A 184 20.74 13.21 -22.61
CA LYS A 184 20.80 12.89 -24.05
C LYS A 184 19.48 13.13 -24.81
N ALA A 185 18.36 12.95 -24.14
CA ALA A 185 17.03 13.07 -24.73
C ALA A 185 16.10 13.78 -23.75
N ALA A 186 15.19 14.60 -24.28
CA ALA A 186 14.20 15.35 -23.51
C ALA A 186 13.16 14.38 -22.89
N ASN A 187 13.47 13.84 -21.72
CA ASN A 187 12.62 12.91 -20.98
C ASN A 187 12.42 13.40 -19.53
N PRO A 188 11.18 13.71 -19.10
CA PRO A 188 10.89 14.18 -17.75
C PRO A 188 11.41 13.27 -16.62
N ARG A 189 11.40 11.95 -16.80
CA ARG A 189 11.94 11.00 -15.81
C ARG A 189 13.45 11.13 -15.65
N ASN A 190 14.15 11.41 -16.74
CA ASN A 190 15.59 11.67 -16.69
C ASN A 190 15.88 13.05 -16.07
N LEU A 191 15.02 14.05 -16.34
CA LEU A 191 15.12 15.36 -15.71
C LEU A 191 15.06 15.24 -14.18
N VAL A 192 14.12 14.47 -13.61
CA VAL A 192 14.06 14.29 -12.15
C VAL A 192 15.35 13.69 -11.60
N ASN A 193 15.96 12.72 -12.29
CA ASN A 193 17.25 12.18 -11.87
C ASN A 193 18.39 13.22 -11.93
N VAL A 194 18.37 14.11 -12.93
CA VAL A 194 19.31 15.24 -13.03
C VAL A 194 19.08 16.20 -11.87
N LEU A 195 17.83 16.58 -11.58
CA LEU A 195 17.50 17.49 -10.48
C LEU A 195 17.91 16.91 -9.11
N LEU A 196 17.66 15.63 -8.86
CA LEU A 196 18.11 14.95 -7.64
C LEU A 196 19.66 14.93 -7.53
N THR A 197 20.37 14.83 -8.65
CA THR A 197 21.84 14.88 -8.68
C THR A 197 22.34 16.29 -8.39
N GLU A 198 21.76 17.29 -9.05
CA GLU A 198 22.08 18.71 -8.89
C GLU A 198 21.71 19.25 -7.49
N ALA A 199 20.68 18.69 -6.86
CA ALA A 199 20.32 18.96 -5.48
C ALA A 199 21.24 18.26 -4.47
N GLY A 200 22.20 17.45 -4.94
CA GLY A 200 23.14 16.72 -4.10
C GLY A 200 22.54 15.54 -3.35
N LEU A 201 21.39 15.02 -3.79
CA LEU A 201 20.68 13.91 -3.13
C LEU A 201 21.09 12.54 -3.68
N GLN A 202 21.56 12.46 -4.92
CA GLN A 202 22.03 11.19 -5.48
C GLN A 202 23.22 11.36 -6.43
N PHE A 203 23.86 10.26 -6.75
CA PHE A 203 24.83 10.18 -7.83
C PHE A 203 24.62 8.90 -8.63
N LYS A 204 25.19 8.87 -9.84
CA LYS A 204 25.01 7.74 -10.76
C LYS A 204 25.78 6.51 -10.26
N GLY A 205 25.07 5.40 -10.12
CA GLY A 205 25.62 4.12 -9.68
C GLY A 205 26.38 3.38 -10.79
N GLY A 206 26.93 2.21 -10.43
CA GLY A 206 27.61 1.32 -11.37
C GLY A 206 26.65 0.66 -12.37
N LYS A 207 27.19 0.13 -13.47
CA LYS A 207 26.41 -0.57 -14.51
C LYS A 207 26.04 -2.02 -14.16
N ARG A 208 26.30 -2.48 -12.94
CA ARG A 208 26.05 -3.88 -12.58
C ARG A 208 24.56 -4.10 -12.33
N ARG A 209 24.05 -5.27 -12.71
CA ARG A 209 22.62 -5.63 -12.58
C ARG A 209 22.16 -5.82 -11.13
N ASP A 210 23.11 -6.02 -10.21
CA ASP A 210 22.89 -6.23 -8.78
C ASP A 210 22.90 -4.93 -7.96
N GLN A 211 22.93 -3.76 -8.61
CA GLN A 211 22.95 -2.46 -7.94
C GLN A 211 21.91 -1.52 -8.55
N ALA A 212 21.40 -0.61 -7.72
CA ALA A 212 20.53 0.45 -8.20
C ALA A 212 21.29 1.37 -9.17
N SER A 213 20.58 1.86 -10.19
CA SER A 213 21.17 2.76 -11.21
C SER A 213 21.65 4.09 -10.63
N TYR A 214 21.13 4.45 -9.46
CA TYR A 214 21.48 5.64 -8.69
C TYR A 214 21.68 5.25 -7.23
N ILE A 215 22.64 5.92 -6.60
CA ILE A 215 23.01 5.71 -5.21
C ILE A 215 22.77 7.04 -4.48
N PRO A 216 22.10 7.01 -3.31
CA PRO A 216 21.86 8.23 -2.56
C PRO A 216 23.16 8.76 -1.94
N THR A 217 23.25 10.08 -1.79
CA THR A 217 24.27 10.69 -0.93
C THR A 217 23.89 10.52 0.55
N GLU A 218 24.74 10.97 1.46
CA GLU A 218 24.41 11.00 2.89
C GLU A 218 23.13 11.81 3.16
N GLU A 219 22.97 12.95 2.47
CA GLU A 219 21.75 13.77 2.57
C GLU A 219 20.55 13.08 1.91
N GLY A 220 20.74 12.51 0.72
CA GLY A 220 19.66 11.79 0.02
C GLY A 220 19.20 10.54 0.74
N SER A 221 20.06 9.89 1.54
CA SER A 221 19.72 8.70 2.32
C SER A 221 18.66 9.01 3.40
N LYS A 222 18.51 10.27 3.81
CA LYS A 222 17.43 10.70 4.72
C LYS A 222 16.06 10.64 4.05
N PHE A 223 16.02 10.77 2.73
CA PHE A 223 14.79 10.82 1.93
C PHE A 223 14.59 9.58 1.09
N SER A 224 15.47 8.59 1.16
CA SER A 224 15.45 7.47 0.22
C SER A 224 15.71 6.14 0.88
N ARG A 225 15.25 5.09 0.21
CA ARG A 225 15.51 3.70 0.58
C ARG A 225 15.70 2.87 -0.67
N GLU A 226 16.65 1.94 -0.63
CA GLU A 226 16.80 0.94 -1.67
C GLU A 226 15.87 -0.24 -1.41
N GLU A 227 15.07 -0.59 -2.41
CA GLU A 227 14.20 -1.76 -2.42
C GLU A 227 14.41 -2.57 -3.68
N THR A 228 14.38 -3.90 -3.56
CA THR A 228 14.36 -4.74 -4.77
C THR A 228 12.92 -4.90 -5.24
N ARG A 229 12.66 -4.45 -6.47
CA ARG A 229 11.33 -4.50 -7.10
C ARG A 229 11.35 -5.42 -8.34
N PRO A 230 10.19 -5.92 -8.79
CA PRO A 230 10.14 -6.69 -10.02
C PRO A 230 10.53 -5.76 -11.18
N ASP A 231 11.28 -6.30 -12.12
CA ASP A 231 11.59 -5.57 -13.34
C ASP A 231 10.30 -5.28 -14.11
N ILE A 232 10.20 -4.07 -14.66
CA ILE A 232 8.99 -3.63 -15.35
C ILE A 232 8.75 -4.39 -16.67
N HIS A 233 9.81 -4.98 -17.23
CA HIS A 233 9.80 -5.75 -18.47
C HIS A 233 9.89 -7.27 -18.23
N SER A 234 10.19 -7.71 -17.00
CA SER A 234 10.23 -9.11 -16.62
C SER A 234 9.78 -9.33 -15.18
N ARG A 235 8.66 -10.04 -14.99
CA ARG A 235 8.20 -10.45 -13.65
C ARG A 235 9.16 -11.42 -12.94
N GLU A 236 10.09 -12.00 -13.69
CA GLU A 236 11.10 -12.96 -13.24
C GLU A 236 12.40 -12.29 -12.79
N ALA A 237 12.75 -11.11 -13.34
CA ALA A 237 13.96 -10.38 -12.98
C ALA A 237 13.70 -9.35 -11.88
N TRP A 238 14.64 -9.22 -10.95
CA TRP A 238 14.52 -8.39 -9.74
C TRP A 238 15.67 -7.42 -9.69
N VAL A 239 15.33 -6.13 -9.64
CA VAL A 239 16.31 -5.05 -9.80
C VAL A 239 16.25 -4.16 -8.57
N PRO A 240 17.39 -3.85 -7.94
CA PRO A 240 17.43 -2.85 -6.88
C PRO A 240 17.01 -1.49 -7.44
N GLN A 241 16.07 -0.85 -6.76
CA GLN A 241 15.54 0.46 -7.10
C GLN A 241 15.68 1.38 -5.91
N LEU A 242 16.17 2.59 -6.17
CA LEU A 242 16.15 3.68 -5.20
C LEU A 242 14.78 4.35 -5.22
N LEU A 243 14.13 4.38 -4.05
CA LEU A 243 12.83 5.01 -3.84
C LEU A 243 12.98 6.23 -2.95
N TRP A 244 12.03 7.15 -3.06
CA TRP A 244 12.06 8.46 -2.43
C TRP A 244 10.81 8.70 -1.60
N LEU A 245 10.97 9.29 -0.42
CA LEU A 245 9.87 9.82 0.40
C LEU A 245 9.11 10.85 -0.42
N LYS A 246 7.85 10.58 -0.75
CA LYS A 246 7.08 11.36 -1.73
C LYS A 246 7.05 12.84 -1.37
N ASP A 247 6.40 13.18 -0.28
CA ASP A 247 6.12 14.58 0.05
C ASP A 247 7.39 15.36 0.39
N ALA A 248 8.30 14.74 1.15
CA ALA A 248 9.56 15.36 1.55
C ALA A 248 10.48 15.64 0.35
N THR A 249 10.61 14.66 -0.56
CA THR A 249 11.48 14.81 -1.74
C THR A 249 10.90 15.81 -2.74
N VAL A 250 9.58 15.78 -2.97
CA VAL A 250 8.91 16.76 -3.85
C VAL A 250 9.12 18.17 -3.30
N LYS A 251 8.89 18.38 -2.01
CA LYS A 251 9.08 19.69 -1.36
C LYS A 251 10.50 20.23 -1.57
N GLU A 252 11.51 19.37 -1.47
CA GLU A 252 12.90 19.78 -1.60
C GLU A 252 13.32 20.06 -3.05
N LEU A 253 12.81 19.26 -3.99
CA LEU A 253 12.98 19.53 -5.42
C LEU A 253 12.29 20.83 -5.84
N VAL A 254 11.09 21.12 -5.33
CA VAL A 254 10.38 22.37 -5.60
C VAL A 254 11.19 23.56 -5.10
N GLN A 255 11.64 23.53 -3.84
CA GLN A 255 12.48 24.60 -3.28
C GLN A 255 13.76 24.82 -4.08
N PHE A 256 14.43 23.74 -4.46
CA PHE A 256 15.63 23.79 -5.29
C PHE A 256 15.36 24.43 -6.65
N VAL A 257 14.29 24.00 -7.33
CA VAL A 257 13.92 24.50 -8.66
C VAL A 257 13.53 25.97 -8.60
N THR A 258 12.69 26.38 -7.64
CA THR A 258 12.30 27.78 -7.45
C THR A 258 13.49 28.66 -7.16
N LYS A 259 14.44 28.21 -6.33
CA LYS A 259 15.66 28.99 -5.99
C LYS A 259 16.63 29.11 -7.16
N LYS A 260 16.87 28.02 -7.91
CA LYS A 260 17.87 27.97 -8.97
C LYS A 260 17.37 28.54 -10.30
N PHE A 261 16.11 28.29 -10.64
CA PHE A 261 15.54 28.60 -11.95
C PHE A 261 14.45 29.69 -11.93
N LYS A 262 14.14 30.27 -10.77
CA LYS A 262 13.11 31.32 -10.59
C LYS A 262 11.74 30.94 -11.16
N VAL A 263 11.41 29.65 -11.08
CA VAL A 263 10.11 29.12 -11.50
C VAL A 263 9.09 29.47 -10.41
N ALA A 264 8.07 30.25 -10.78
CA ALA A 264 6.95 30.65 -9.93
C ALA A 264 5.76 29.71 -10.11
#